data_AF-R6EBM8-F1
#
_entry.id   AF-R6EBM8-F1
#
_cell.length_a   1.000
_cell.length_b   1.000
_cell.length_c   1.000
_cell.angle_alpha   90.00
_cell.angle_beta   90.00
_cell.angle_gamma   90.00
#
_symmetry.space_group_name_H-M   'P 1'
#
loop_
_entity.id
_entity.type
_entity.pdbx_description
1 polymer ?
#
loop_
_entity_poly.entity_id
_entity_poly.type
_entity_poly.pdbx_seq_one_letter_code
_entity_poly.pdbx_strand_id
1 'polypeptide(L)'
;MIRAIYLLSFLLLQSFLALAGNVSGNVKENIPSSLDLYVCIGQSNMAGRATLTSEVMDTLQNVYLLNDKGSFEPAVNPLNRYSTIRKDMSMQRLGPAYGFAKEMSREVKRPVGLVVNARGGSSINSWLKGSKDGYYEEAISRIRIAVQQGGVLKAILWHQGESDCSNTEAYKQKLISLMRDLREDLGMPDLPVIVGQISQWNWTKREAGTIPFNKMIKKVSSFIPNSDWVSSKGLGWYKDETDPHFNTEGQLLLGKRYAEKVLKFYKH
;
A
#
# COMPACT_ATOMS: atom_id res chain seq x y z
N MET A 1 -41.11 28.37 56.99
CA MET A 1 -40.02 28.56 56.02
C MET A 1 -38.97 27.50 56.27
N ILE A 2 -38.42 26.91 55.19
CA ILE A 2 -37.41 25.83 55.15
C ILE A 2 -37.95 24.44 55.52
N ARG A 3 -38.64 23.78 54.59
CA ARG A 3 -38.80 22.30 54.48
C ARG A 3 -39.65 21.94 53.26
N ALA A 4 -39.21 22.29 52.04
CA ALA A 4 -39.87 21.85 50.80
C ALA A 4 -39.02 22.07 49.53
N ILE A 5 -37.69 21.88 49.55
CA ILE A 5 -36.84 22.07 48.35
C ILE A 5 -35.93 20.86 48.03
N TYR A 6 -35.92 19.81 48.84
CA TYR A 6 -35.02 18.65 48.64
C TYR A 6 -35.72 17.40 48.08
N LEU A 7 -36.69 17.55 47.19
CA LEU A 7 -37.35 16.40 46.53
C LEU A 7 -37.69 16.61 45.05
N LEU A 8 -37.07 17.60 44.40
CA LEU A 8 -37.20 17.84 42.96
C LEU A 8 -35.87 17.96 42.21
N SER A 9 -34.76 17.51 42.80
CA SER A 9 -33.45 17.48 42.15
C SER A 9 -32.86 16.07 42.00
N PHE A 10 -33.66 15.02 42.22
CA PHE A 10 -33.24 13.61 42.07
C PHE A 10 -34.03 12.81 41.03
N LEU A 11 -34.86 13.48 40.22
CA LEU A 11 -35.69 12.86 39.16
C LEU A 11 -35.48 13.48 37.77
N LEU A 12 -34.41 14.28 37.59
CA LEU A 12 -34.01 14.86 36.30
C LEU A 12 -32.61 14.42 35.84
N LEU A 13 -32.07 13.37 36.45
CA LEU A 13 -30.78 12.78 36.05
C LEU A 13 -30.87 11.27 35.72
N GLN A 14 -32.02 10.80 35.26
CA GLN A 14 -32.21 9.42 34.78
C GLN A 14 -32.92 9.31 33.42
N SER A 15 -33.08 10.41 32.67
CA SER A 15 -33.70 10.40 31.34
C SER A 15 -32.75 10.68 30.17
N PHE A 16 -31.43 10.78 30.41
CA PHE A 16 -30.41 10.92 29.35
C PHE A 16 -29.51 9.68 29.19
N LEU A 17 -30.03 8.49 29.54
CA LEU A 17 -29.30 7.22 29.41
C LEU A 17 -30.06 6.15 28.60
N ALA A 18 -30.95 6.58 27.71
CA ALA A 18 -31.70 5.70 26.82
C ALA A 18 -31.69 6.21 25.37
N LEU A 19 -30.50 6.47 24.81
CA LEU A 19 -30.28 6.39 23.36
C LEU A 19 -28.81 6.15 23.00
N ALA A 20 -28.09 5.39 23.81
CA ALA A 20 -26.89 4.67 23.36
C ALA A 20 -27.28 3.22 23.08
N GLY A 21 -28.32 3.06 22.25
CA GLY A 21 -28.64 1.76 21.69
C GLY A 21 -27.45 1.30 20.85
N ASN A 22 -26.93 0.13 21.18
CA ASN A 22 -25.96 -0.61 20.40
C ASN A 22 -26.24 -0.52 18.90
N VAL A 23 -25.59 0.41 18.20
CA VAL A 23 -25.32 0.25 16.78
C VAL A 23 -24.01 -0.53 16.65
N SER A 24 -23.98 -1.71 17.26
CA SER A 24 -23.20 -2.84 16.72
C SER A 24 -24.05 -3.47 15.61
N GLY A 25 -24.44 -2.62 14.65
CA GLY A 25 -24.79 -3.13 13.34
C GLY A 25 -23.47 -3.55 12.73
N ASN A 26 -23.30 -4.85 12.51
CA ASN A 26 -22.49 -5.33 11.40
C ASN A 26 -23.13 -4.73 10.14
N VAL A 27 -22.88 -3.44 9.87
CA VAL A 27 -23.08 -2.87 8.56
C VAL A 27 -22.05 -3.59 7.72
N LYS A 28 -22.46 -4.69 7.08
CA LYS A 28 -21.79 -5.16 5.88
C LYS A 28 -21.83 -3.95 4.95
N GLU A 29 -20.76 -3.17 4.97
CA GLU A 29 -20.60 -2.05 4.08
C GLU A 29 -20.75 -2.64 2.68
N ASN A 30 -21.79 -2.19 1.95
CA ASN A 30 -22.04 -2.70 0.62
C ASN A 30 -20.84 -2.30 -0.24
N ILE A 31 -20.07 -3.29 -0.67
CA ILE A 31 -18.93 -3.08 -1.55
C ILE A 31 -19.44 -2.35 -2.81
N PRO A 32 -18.87 -1.18 -3.15
CA PRO A 32 -19.30 -0.45 -4.33
C PRO A 32 -19.11 -1.28 -5.60
N SER A 33 -20.03 -1.13 -6.55
CA SER A 33 -20.00 -1.85 -7.83
C SER A 33 -18.84 -1.45 -8.74
N SER A 34 -18.14 -0.36 -8.42
CA SER A 34 -16.94 0.07 -9.14
C SER A 34 -15.94 0.74 -8.19
N LEU A 35 -14.68 0.38 -8.36
CA LEU A 35 -13.54 0.82 -7.55
C LEU A 35 -12.45 1.38 -8.47
N ASP A 36 -11.74 2.41 -8.02
CA ASP A 36 -10.44 2.79 -8.59
C ASP A 36 -9.38 1.83 -8.02
N LEU A 37 -8.84 0.94 -8.85
CA LEU A 37 -7.94 -0.13 -8.42
C LEU A 37 -6.47 0.31 -8.47
N TYR A 38 -5.73 -0.02 -7.42
CA TYR A 38 -4.29 0.18 -7.35
C TYR A 38 -3.58 -1.10 -6.94
N VAL A 39 -2.49 -1.39 -7.63
CA VAL A 39 -1.71 -2.60 -7.44
C VAL A 39 -0.47 -2.26 -6.63
N CYS A 40 -0.27 -2.94 -5.51
CA CYS A 40 0.84 -2.72 -4.59
C CYS A 40 1.72 -3.97 -4.57
N ILE A 41 2.84 -3.92 -5.30
CA ILE A 41 3.74 -5.07 -5.51
C ILE A 41 5.20 -4.69 -5.23
N GLY A 42 6.04 -5.71 -5.03
CA GLY A 42 7.45 -5.55 -4.66
C GLY A 42 7.82 -6.39 -3.44
N GLN A 43 8.66 -5.88 -2.55
CA GLN A 43 9.23 -6.67 -1.46
C GLN A 43 8.76 -6.26 -0.05
N SER A 44 9.59 -6.45 0.96
CA SER A 44 9.24 -6.35 2.38
C SER A 44 8.76 -4.96 2.80
N ASN A 45 9.33 -3.89 2.26
CA ASN A 45 8.84 -2.54 2.52
C ASN A 45 7.43 -2.31 1.93
N MET A 46 7.09 -2.89 0.77
CA MET A 46 5.70 -2.89 0.26
C MET A 46 4.78 -3.78 1.11
N ALA A 47 5.23 -5.00 1.41
CA ALA A 47 4.51 -5.99 2.20
C ALA A 47 4.21 -5.52 3.62
N GLY A 48 5.07 -4.65 4.16
CA GLY A 48 4.95 -4.03 5.46
C GLY A 48 5.72 -4.77 6.55
N ARG A 49 6.57 -4.02 7.28
CA ARG A 49 7.34 -4.50 8.45
C ARG A 49 7.25 -3.56 9.65
N ALA A 50 6.80 -2.32 9.43
CA ALA A 50 6.69 -1.33 10.47
C ALA A 50 5.64 -1.73 11.51
N THR A 51 5.80 -1.20 12.73
CA THR A 51 4.91 -1.49 13.85
C THR A 51 3.46 -1.10 13.55
N LEU A 52 2.52 -1.96 13.93
CA LEU A 52 1.10 -1.65 13.94
C LEU A 52 0.77 -0.95 15.26
N THR A 53 0.55 0.35 15.22
CA THR A 53 0.01 1.14 16.34
C THR A 53 -1.52 1.09 16.30
N SER A 54 -2.19 1.50 17.38
CA SER A 54 -3.66 1.59 17.41
C SER A 54 -4.21 2.47 16.27
N GLU A 55 -3.55 3.59 15.97
CA GLU A 55 -3.96 4.56 14.94
C GLU A 55 -3.97 4.01 13.50
N VAL A 56 -3.27 2.91 13.24
CA VAL A 56 -3.20 2.28 11.90
C VAL A 56 -3.94 0.95 11.86
N MET A 57 -4.68 0.60 12.91
CA MET A 57 -5.48 -0.62 12.98
C MET A 57 -6.96 -0.38 12.68
N ASP A 58 -7.39 0.88 12.56
CA ASP A 58 -8.74 1.21 12.14
C ASP A 58 -9.00 0.82 10.68
N THR A 59 -10.22 0.36 10.42
CA THR A 59 -10.73 0.14 9.06
C THR A 59 -10.71 1.45 8.29
N LEU A 60 -10.08 1.45 7.11
CA LEU A 60 -10.04 2.61 6.23
C LEU A 60 -11.42 2.86 5.60
N GLN A 61 -11.90 4.08 5.72
CA GLN A 61 -13.16 4.49 5.10
C GLN A 61 -13.03 4.55 3.58
N ASN A 62 -13.99 3.95 2.87
CA ASN A 62 -14.08 3.98 1.41
C ASN A 62 -12.82 3.38 0.71
N VAL A 63 -12.15 2.45 1.40
CA VAL A 63 -11.02 1.67 0.89
C VAL A 63 -11.30 0.19 1.09
N TYR A 64 -11.06 -0.60 0.05
CA TYR A 64 -11.35 -2.02 0.01
C TYR A 64 -10.11 -2.81 -0.40
N LEU A 65 -9.93 -3.99 0.17
CA LEU A 65 -8.82 -4.90 -0.12
C LEU A 65 -9.33 -6.17 -0.80
N LEU A 66 -8.67 -6.58 -1.89
CA LEU A 66 -8.94 -7.86 -2.52
C LEU A 66 -8.49 -9.00 -1.61
N ASN A 67 -9.40 -9.90 -1.25
CA ASN A 67 -9.11 -11.03 -0.38
C ASN A 67 -8.64 -12.29 -1.12
N ASP A 68 -8.53 -13.41 -0.41
CA ASP A 68 -8.14 -14.73 -0.92
C ASP A 68 -9.28 -15.46 -1.63
N LYS A 69 -10.53 -15.00 -1.47
CA LYS A 69 -11.72 -15.50 -2.17
C LYS A 69 -12.00 -14.78 -3.49
N GLY A 70 -11.16 -13.80 -3.84
CA GLY A 70 -11.33 -12.98 -5.03
C GLY A 70 -12.44 -11.92 -4.93
N SER A 71 -12.86 -11.59 -3.71
CA SER A 71 -13.83 -10.51 -3.44
C SER A 71 -13.16 -9.36 -2.69
N PHE A 72 -13.78 -8.19 -2.71
CA PHE A 72 -13.34 -7.05 -1.93
C PHE A 72 -13.99 -7.04 -0.54
N GLU A 73 -13.23 -6.60 0.46
CA GLU A 73 -13.70 -6.35 1.83
C GLU A 73 -13.13 -5.01 2.34
N PRO A 74 -13.75 -4.37 3.35
CA PRO A 74 -13.20 -3.15 3.95
C PRO A 74 -11.73 -3.33 4.36
N ALA A 75 -10.89 -2.36 3.99
CA ALA A 75 -9.45 -2.49 4.15
C ALA A 75 -9.01 -2.18 5.58
N VAL A 76 -8.36 -3.15 6.21
CA VAL A 76 -7.70 -3.03 7.52
C VAL A 76 -6.30 -3.63 7.45
N ASN A 77 -5.36 -3.16 8.28
CA ASN A 77 -4.03 -3.77 8.32
C ASN A 77 -4.05 -5.20 8.91
N PRO A 78 -3.07 -6.05 8.55
CA PRO A 78 -2.03 -5.81 7.54
C PRO A 78 -2.57 -6.01 6.12
N LEU A 79 -2.26 -5.06 5.22
CA LEU A 79 -2.83 -5.05 3.87
C LEU A 79 -2.25 -6.13 2.94
N ASN A 80 -1.06 -6.66 3.22
CA ASN A 80 -0.47 -7.76 2.46
C ASN A 80 -0.98 -9.17 2.88
N ARG A 81 -1.98 -9.26 3.76
CA ARG A 81 -2.44 -10.55 4.34
C ARG A 81 -2.94 -11.57 3.31
N TYR A 82 -3.48 -11.10 2.19
CA TYR A 82 -4.02 -11.93 1.11
C TYR A 82 -3.08 -12.08 -0.08
N SER A 83 -1.84 -11.62 0.04
CA SER A 83 -0.85 -11.91 -0.99
C SER A 83 -0.68 -13.43 -1.12
N THR A 84 -0.78 -13.94 -2.34
CA THR A 84 -0.66 -15.38 -2.65
C THR A 84 0.78 -15.84 -2.61
N ILE A 85 1.72 -14.90 -2.73
CA ILE A 85 3.16 -15.17 -2.72
C ILE A 85 3.80 -14.90 -1.37
N ARG A 86 3.10 -14.35 -0.37
CA ARG A 86 3.72 -13.90 0.88
C ARG A 86 4.55 -14.98 1.60
N LYS A 87 5.45 -14.48 2.46
CA LYS A 87 6.11 -15.24 3.53
C LYS A 87 5.09 -15.54 4.64
N ASP A 88 5.51 -15.65 5.90
CA ASP A 88 4.56 -15.88 6.99
C ASP A 88 3.63 -14.69 7.26
N MET A 89 2.41 -15.00 7.72
CA MET A 89 1.42 -13.98 8.10
C MET A 89 1.93 -13.08 9.25
N SER A 90 2.67 -13.64 10.20
CA SER A 90 3.25 -12.91 11.34
C SER A 90 4.26 -11.82 10.94
N MET A 91 4.80 -11.90 9.72
CA MET A 91 5.72 -10.88 9.18
C MET A 91 4.99 -9.71 8.51
N GLN A 92 3.69 -9.85 8.21
CA GLN A 92 2.94 -8.82 7.50
C GLN A 92 2.46 -7.77 8.50
N ARG A 93 2.88 -6.53 8.30
CA ARG A 93 2.55 -5.41 9.18
C ARG A 93 2.20 -4.17 8.35
N LEU A 94 2.55 -2.98 8.83
CA LEU A 94 2.29 -1.74 8.12
C LEU A 94 3.27 -1.56 6.94
N GLY A 95 2.72 -1.36 5.74
CA GLY A 95 3.41 -0.93 4.52
C GLY A 95 2.81 0.37 3.97
N PRO A 96 3.34 0.90 2.85
CA PRO A 96 2.96 2.22 2.36
C PRO A 96 1.55 2.24 1.74
N ALA A 97 1.00 1.07 1.38
CA ALA A 97 -0.34 0.93 0.83
C ALA A 97 -1.42 1.54 1.75
N TYR A 98 -1.22 1.54 3.07
CA TYR A 98 -2.17 2.12 4.02
C TYR A 98 -2.22 3.64 3.91
N GLY A 99 -1.05 4.31 4.04
CA GLY A 99 -0.96 5.76 3.90
C GLY A 99 -1.37 6.25 2.51
N PHE A 100 -1.01 5.47 1.48
CA PHE A 100 -1.43 5.70 0.11
C PHE A 100 -2.94 5.70 -0.03
N ALA A 101 -3.61 4.63 0.40
CA ALA A 101 -5.04 4.47 0.20
C ALA A 101 -5.87 5.47 1.02
N LYS A 102 -5.41 5.78 2.23
CA LYS A 102 -6.00 6.84 3.08
C LYS A 102 -5.98 8.18 2.37
N GLU A 103 -4.85 8.55 1.77
CA GLU A 103 -4.71 9.80 1.02
C GLU A 103 -5.54 9.77 -0.28
N MET A 104 -5.47 8.69 -1.07
CA MET A 104 -6.24 8.57 -2.31
C MET A 104 -7.75 8.68 -2.07
N SER A 105 -8.31 7.98 -1.08
CA SER A 105 -9.74 8.05 -0.75
C SER A 105 -10.18 9.48 -0.42
N ARG A 106 -9.32 10.25 0.26
CA ARG A 106 -9.58 11.65 0.60
C ARG A 106 -9.61 12.55 -0.65
N GLU A 107 -8.67 12.36 -1.56
CA GLU A 107 -8.47 13.25 -2.71
C GLU A 107 -9.40 12.91 -3.89
N VAL A 108 -9.55 11.63 -4.25
CA VAL A 108 -10.30 11.25 -5.46
C VAL A 108 -11.81 11.12 -5.23
N LYS A 109 -12.26 11.06 -3.96
CA LYS A 109 -13.67 10.89 -3.55
C LYS A 109 -14.41 9.75 -4.28
N ARG A 110 -13.65 8.77 -4.78
CA ARG A 110 -14.13 7.51 -5.36
C ARG A 110 -13.68 6.35 -4.48
N PRO A 111 -14.46 5.25 -4.42
CA PRO A 111 -14.03 4.03 -3.75
C PRO A 111 -12.66 3.53 -4.24
N VAL A 112 -11.75 3.28 -3.30
CA VAL A 112 -10.40 2.78 -3.58
C VAL A 112 -10.36 1.27 -3.42
N GLY A 113 -9.88 0.54 -4.43
CA GLY A 113 -9.62 -0.90 -4.34
C GLY A 113 -8.12 -1.19 -4.35
N LEU A 114 -7.66 -2.01 -3.41
CA LEU A 114 -6.26 -2.42 -3.29
C LEU A 114 -6.07 -3.87 -3.70
N VAL A 115 -5.10 -4.09 -4.58
CA VAL A 115 -4.52 -5.41 -4.86
C VAL A 115 -3.10 -5.41 -4.32
N VAL A 116 -2.93 -5.89 -3.10
CA VAL A 116 -1.60 -5.99 -2.48
C VAL A 116 -1.09 -7.41 -2.64
N ASN A 117 0.05 -7.57 -3.32
CA ASN A 117 0.66 -8.87 -3.55
C ASN A 117 2.19 -8.77 -3.48
N ALA A 118 2.77 -8.55 -2.30
CA ALA A 118 4.21 -8.32 -2.15
C ALA A 118 4.94 -9.47 -1.43
N ARG A 119 6.20 -9.70 -1.84
CA ARG A 119 7.06 -10.79 -1.33
C ARG A 119 8.32 -10.27 -0.65
N GLY A 120 8.38 -10.35 0.68
CA GLY A 120 9.57 -9.98 1.44
C GLY A 120 10.84 -10.78 1.09
N GLY A 121 11.91 -10.07 0.75
CA GLY A 121 13.21 -10.64 0.35
C GLY A 121 13.28 -11.15 -1.09
N SER A 122 12.32 -10.78 -1.94
CA SER A 122 12.38 -11.10 -3.36
C SER A 122 13.47 -10.27 -4.08
N SER A 123 14.14 -10.90 -5.03
CA SER A 123 14.92 -10.22 -6.07
C SER A 123 14.00 -9.88 -7.24
N ILE A 124 14.33 -8.85 -8.02
CA ILE A 124 13.61 -8.53 -9.25
C ILE A 124 13.59 -9.71 -10.25
N ASN A 125 14.54 -10.64 -10.19
CA ASN A 125 14.53 -11.84 -11.03
C ASN A 125 13.31 -12.74 -10.77
N SER A 126 12.81 -12.76 -9.54
CA SER A 126 11.60 -13.51 -9.17
C SER A 126 10.32 -12.90 -9.75
N TRP A 127 10.40 -11.63 -10.16
CA TRP A 127 9.30 -10.84 -10.70
C TRP A 127 9.28 -10.79 -12.22
N LEU A 128 10.26 -11.35 -12.91
CA LEU A 128 10.25 -11.39 -14.36
C LEU A 128 9.23 -12.42 -14.86
N LYS A 129 8.58 -12.11 -15.98
CA LYS A 129 7.65 -13.03 -16.65
C LYS A 129 8.31 -14.37 -16.94
N GLY A 130 7.65 -15.47 -16.59
CA GLY A 130 8.17 -16.83 -16.73
C GLY A 130 9.25 -17.21 -15.70
N SER A 131 9.48 -16.38 -14.67
CA SER A 131 10.39 -16.75 -13.58
C SER A 131 9.88 -17.98 -12.83
N LYS A 132 10.79 -18.84 -12.37
CA LYS A 132 10.46 -20.06 -11.61
C LYS A 132 9.67 -19.77 -10.32
N ASP A 133 9.85 -18.58 -9.75
CA ASP A 133 9.15 -18.15 -8.55
C ASP A 133 7.67 -17.81 -8.80
N GLY A 134 7.28 -17.50 -10.04
CA GLY A 134 5.89 -17.24 -10.45
C GLY A 134 5.26 -15.94 -9.92
N TYR A 135 6.03 -15.00 -9.35
CA TYR A 135 5.45 -13.82 -8.68
C TYR A 135 4.76 -12.86 -9.65
N TYR A 136 5.27 -12.78 -10.88
CA TYR A 136 4.66 -12.02 -11.96
C TYR A 136 3.25 -12.54 -12.27
N GLU A 137 3.14 -13.84 -12.52
CA GLU A 137 1.90 -14.52 -12.92
C GLU A 137 0.86 -14.44 -11.80
N GLU A 138 1.28 -14.61 -10.55
CA GLU A 138 0.44 -14.44 -9.38
C GLU A 138 -0.09 -13.01 -9.23
N ALA A 139 0.74 -12.00 -9.48
CA ALA A 139 0.30 -10.61 -9.49
C ALA A 139 -0.73 -10.37 -10.62
N ILE A 140 -0.46 -10.79 -11.84
CA ILE A 140 -1.39 -10.68 -12.98
C ILE A 140 -2.73 -11.36 -12.67
N SER A 141 -2.70 -12.57 -12.11
CA SER A 141 -3.89 -13.33 -11.72
C SER A 141 -4.77 -12.52 -10.75
N ARG A 142 -4.17 -12.00 -9.67
CA ARG A 142 -4.91 -11.18 -8.69
C ARG A 142 -5.45 -9.88 -9.28
N ILE A 143 -4.71 -9.23 -10.18
CA ILE A 143 -5.17 -8.01 -10.86
C ILE A 143 -6.38 -8.32 -11.74
N ARG A 144 -6.35 -9.40 -12.52
CA ARG A 144 -7.47 -9.82 -13.38
C ARG A 144 -8.72 -10.14 -12.57
N ILE A 145 -8.55 -10.83 -11.43
CA ILE A 145 -9.66 -11.09 -10.50
C ILE A 145 -10.27 -9.77 -10.01
N ALA A 146 -9.46 -8.80 -9.59
CA ALA A 146 -9.95 -7.50 -9.15
C ALA A 146 -10.71 -6.73 -10.24
N VAL A 147 -10.21 -6.76 -11.48
CA VAL A 147 -10.88 -6.11 -12.63
C VAL A 147 -12.22 -6.78 -12.93
N GLN A 148 -12.30 -8.12 -12.83
CA GLN A 148 -13.56 -8.87 -13.00
C GLN A 148 -14.63 -8.52 -11.97
N GLN A 149 -14.26 -7.97 -10.80
CA GLN A 149 -15.21 -7.46 -9.80
C GLN A 149 -15.79 -6.07 -10.15
N GLY A 150 -15.46 -5.49 -11.32
CA GLY A 150 -16.00 -4.21 -11.79
C GLY A 150 -15.14 -2.98 -11.49
N GLY A 151 -13.91 -3.18 -11.01
CA GLY A 151 -12.95 -2.11 -10.76
C GLY A 151 -12.17 -1.68 -12.01
N VAL A 152 -11.72 -0.42 -12.03
CA VAL A 152 -10.88 0.16 -13.09
C VAL A 152 -9.47 0.30 -12.58
N LEU A 153 -8.51 -0.37 -13.23
CA LEU A 153 -7.09 -0.26 -12.88
C LEU A 153 -6.54 1.14 -13.17
N LYS A 154 -5.94 1.78 -12.14
CA LYS A 154 -5.47 3.17 -12.20
C LYS A 154 -3.96 3.32 -12.14
N ALA A 155 -3.25 2.50 -11.36
CA ALA A 155 -1.80 2.54 -11.29
C ALA A 155 -1.19 1.28 -10.69
N ILE A 156 0.09 1.05 -11.00
CA ILE A 156 0.97 0.11 -10.32
C ILE A 156 1.92 0.88 -9.41
N LEU A 157 1.96 0.49 -8.14
CA LEU A 157 2.91 0.95 -7.15
C LEU A 157 3.94 -0.16 -6.96
N TRP A 158 5.18 0.13 -7.34
CA TRP A 158 6.31 -0.77 -7.21
C TRP A 158 7.26 -0.27 -6.12
N HIS A 159 7.54 -1.14 -5.15
CA HIS A 159 8.54 -0.85 -4.11
C HIS A 159 9.44 -2.06 -3.85
N GLN A 160 10.58 -2.06 -4.52
CA GLN A 160 11.59 -3.11 -4.42
C GLN A 160 12.95 -2.57 -4.84
N GLY A 161 14.01 -3.21 -4.38
CA GLY A 161 15.36 -2.91 -4.83
C GLY A 161 16.44 -3.32 -3.85
N GLU A 162 16.11 -3.54 -2.58
CA GLU A 162 17.09 -3.83 -1.54
C GLU A 162 17.90 -5.08 -1.89
N SER A 163 17.25 -6.14 -2.38
CA SER A 163 17.93 -7.38 -2.79
C SER A 163 18.86 -7.23 -4.01
N ASP A 164 18.71 -6.17 -4.80
CA ASP A 164 19.38 -6.02 -6.11
C ASP A 164 20.16 -4.70 -6.24
N CYS A 165 20.20 -3.87 -5.19
CA CYS A 165 20.76 -2.52 -5.23
C CYS A 165 22.28 -2.46 -5.44
N SER A 166 22.95 -3.63 -5.49
CA SER A 166 24.36 -3.77 -5.85
C SER A 166 24.62 -3.64 -7.35
N ASN A 167 23.65 -4.00 -8.20
CA ASN A 167 23.81 -3.97 -9.66
C ASN A 167 22.74 -3.10 -10.32
N THR A 168 22.96 -1.78 -10.27
CA THR A 168 21.97 -0.77 -10.67
C THR A 168 21.58 -0.84 -12.15
N GLU A 169 22.53 -1.07 -13.06
CA GLU A 169 22.21 -1.11 -14.50
C GLU A 169 21.44 -2.38 -14.86
N ALA A 170 21.84 -3.54 -14.33
CA ALA A 170 21.08 -4.77 -14.55
C ALA A 170 19.66 -4.68 -13.97
N TYR A 171 19.51 -4.03 -12.80
CA TYR A 171 18.20 -3.76 -12.22
C TYR A 171 17.32 -2.91 -13.13
N LYS A 172 17.87 -1.81 -13.64
CA LYS A 172 17.15 -0.89 -14.55
C LYS A 172 16.60 -1.62 -15.76
N GLN A 173 17.42 -2.45 -16.42
CA GLN A 173 16.96 -3.22 -17.59
C GLN A 173 15.84 -4.20 -17.23
N LYS A 174 15.94 -4.87 -16.08
CA LYS A 174 14.89 -5.78 -15.59
C LYS A 174 13.61 -5.06 -15.20
N LEU A 175 13.72 -3.86 -14.62
CA LEU A 175 12.56 -3.03 -14.29
C LEU A 175 11.84 -2.55 -15.55
N ILE A 176 12.56 -2.18 -16.61
CA ILE A 176 11.98 -1.83 -17.91
C ILE A 176 11.19 -3.02 -18.46
N SER A 177 11.79 -4.21 -18.52
CA SER A 177 11.13 -5.42 -19.00
C SER A 177 9.89 -5.76 -18.17
N LEU A 178 10.00 -5.75 -16.84
CA LEU A 178 8.88 -6.00 -15.93
C LEU A 178 7.69 -5.08 -16.21
N MET A 179 7.92 -3.77 -16.28
CA MET A 179 6.83 -2.81 -16.46
C MET A 179 6.24 -2.86 -17.87
N ARG A 180 7.06 -3.14 -18.90
CA ARG A 180 6.57 -3.40 -20.25
C ARG A 180 5.66 -4.62 -20.27
N ASP A 181 6.12 -5.74 -19.72
CA ASP A 181 5.40 -7.02 -19.77
C ASP A 181 4.08 -6.91 -18.99
N LEU A 182 4.09 -6.28 -17.80
CA LEU A 182 2.87 -6.02 -17.02
C LEU A 182 1.84 -5.22 -17.83
N ARG A 183 2.27 -4.16 -18.53
CA ARG A 183 1.37 -3.35 -19.36
C ARG A 183 0.81 -4.13 -20.53
N GLU A 184 1.63 -4.95 -21.18
CA GLU A 184 1.23 -5.80 -22.30
C GLU A 184 0.18 -6.84 -21.87
N ASP A 185 0.46 -7.60 -20.80
CA ASP A 185 -0.44 -8.67 -20.34
C ASP A 185 -1.73 -8.15 -19.69
N LEU A 186 -1.75 -6.89 -19.28
CA LEU A 186 -2.94 -6.18 -18.80
C LEU A 186 -3.67 -5.44 -19.93
N GLY A 187 -3.09 -5.35 -21.14
CA GLY A 187 -3.65 -4.58 -22.26
C GLY A 187 -3.72 -3.08 -21.99
N MET A 188 -2.82 -2.53 -21.17
CA MET A 188 -2.82 -1.13 -20.73
C MET A 188 -1.46 -0.47 -20.97
N PRO A 189 -1.11 -0.10 -22.22
CA PRO A 189 0.21 0.43 -22.58
C PRO A 189 0.56 1.72 -21.82
N ASP A 190 -0.45 2.52 -21.47
CA ASP A 190 -0.30 3.77 -20.74
C ASP A 190 -0.67 3.64 -19.24
N LEU A 191 -0.62 2.45 -18.64
CA LEU A 191 -0.91 2.34 -17.20
C LEU A 191 0.17 3.07 -16.37
N PRO A 192 -0.19 4.05 -15.50
CA PRO A 192 0.78 4.72 -14.65
C PRO A 192 1.56 3.76 -13.76
N VAL A 193 2.88 3.96 -13.68
CA VAL A 193 3.78 3.19 -12.80
C VAL A 193 4.50 4.15 -11.85
N ILE A 194 4.34 3.94 -10.55
CA ILE A 194 5.03 4.73 -9.53
C ILE A 194 6.07 3.87 -8.83
N VAL A 195 7.33 4.31 -8.83
CA VAL A 195 8.46 3.54 -8.28
C VAL A 195 9.07 4.23 -7.07
N GLY A 196 9.20 3.50 -5.95
CA GLY A 196 9.76 4.04 -4.71
C GLY A 196 11.27 3.90 -4.63
N GLN A 197 11.93 4.93 -4.10
CA GLN A 197 13.29 4.82 -3.61
C GLN A 197 13.35 3.89 -2.38
N ILE A 198 14.43 3.11 -2.28
CA ILE A 198 14.78 2.37 -1.06
C ILE A 198 15.37 3.31 -0.01
N SER A 199 15.60 2.81 1.20
CA SER A 199 16.19 3.55 2.32
C SER A 199 17.49 4.26 1.94
N GLN A 200 17.72 5.45 2.52
CA GLN A 200 18.86 6.31 2.17
C GLN A 200 20.07 6.12 3.09
N TRP A 201 19.89 5.45 4.23
CA TRP A 201 20.99 5.07 5.11
C TRP A 201 21.73 3.84 4.57
N ASN A 202 22.98 3.65 5.01
CA ASN A 202 23.86 2.62 4.48
C ASN A 202 23.81 1.31 5.28
N TRP A 203 22.72 0.57 5.16
CA TRP A 203 22.61 -0.79 5.70
C TRP A 203 23.37 -1.84 4.86
N THR A 204 23.82 -1.47 3.66
CA THR A 204 24.45 -2.39 2.68
C THR A 204 25.92 -2.71 2.98
N LYS A 205 26.56 -1.94 3.87
CA LYS A 205 28.00 -1.99 4.18
C LYS A 205 28.93 -1.73 2.98
N ARG A 206 28.42 -1.17 1.88
CA ARG A 206 29.23 -0.74 0.71
C ARG A 206 29.52 0.76 0.80
N GLU A 207 30.67 1.21 0.29
CA GLU A 207 31.07 2.62 0.34
C GLU A 207 29.99 3.58 -0.20
N ALA A 208 29.46 3.30 -1.39
CA ALA A 208 28.41 4.13 -1.99
C ALA A 208 26.99 3.85 -1.45
N GLY A 209 26.82 2.82 -0.61
CA GLY A 209 25.54 2.43 -0.05
C GLY A 209 24.42 2.25 -1.08
N THR A 210 23.25 2.84 -0.82
CA THR A 210 22.08 2.84 -1.70
C THR A 210 22.06 4.03 -2.68
N ILE A 211 23.07 4.91 -2.66
CA ILE A 211 23.09 6.17 -3.42
C ILE A 211 22.97 5.93 -4.94
N PRO A 212 23.77 5.03 -5.57
CA PRO A 212 23.67 4.81 -7.02
C PRO A 212 22.30 4.32 -7.44
N PHE A 213 21.74 3.38 -6.67
CA PHE A 213 20.42 2.82 -6.92
C PHE A 213 19.33 3.89 -6.84
N ASN A 214 19.32 4.67 -5.77
CA ASN A 214 18.36 5.76 -5.57
C ASN A 214 18.52 6.90 -6.59
N LYS A 215 19.72 7.13 -7.13
CA LYS A 215 19.93 8.04 -8.27
C LYS A 215 19.30 7.51 -9.56
N MET A 216 19.34 6.19 -9.80
CA MET A 216 18.68 5.57 -10.94
C MET A 216 17.15 5.66 -10.82
N ILE A 217 16.58 5.37 -9.65
CA ILE A 217 15.12 5.46 -9.42
C ILE A 217 14.59 6.88 -9.69
N LYS A 218 15.34 7.93 -9.34
CA LYS A 218 14.98 9.32 -9.67
C LYS A 218 14.83 9.62 -11.16
N LYS A 219 15.40 8.77 -12.01
CA LYS A 219 15.36 8.91 -13.48
C LYS A 219 14.35 7.95 -14.11
N VAL A 220 13.50 7.27 -13.35
CA VAL A 220 12.57 6.25 -13.89
C VAL A 220 11.75 6.74 -15.08
N SER A 221 11.26 7.98 -15.02
CA SER A 221 10.48 8.61 -16.08
C SER A 221 11.25 8.80 -17.40
N SER A 222 12.58 8.73 -17.39
CA SER A 222 13.39 8.83 -18.61
C SER A 222 13.53 7.50 -19.36
N PHE A 223 13.12 6.37 -18.76
CA PHE A 223 13.26 5.04 -19.38
C PHE A 223 12.02 4.14 -19.20
N ILE A 224 11.03 4.56 -18.41
CA ILE A 224 9.69 3.95 -18.35
C ILE A 224 8.68 5.06 -18.65
N PRO A 225 8.01 5.05 -19.82
CA PRO A 225 6.97 6.01 -20.14
C PRO A 225 5.84 6.00 -19.12
N ASN A 226 5.11 7.09 -18.96
CA ASN A 226 4.00 7.24 -18.01
C ASN A 226 4.34 6.72 -16.60
N SER A 227 5.45 7.20 -16.04
CA SER A 227 5.92 6.81 -14.71
C SER A 227 6.43 8.02 -13.91
N ASP A 228 6.43 7.90 -12.59
CA ASP A 228 7.09 8.84 -11.68
C ASP A 228 7.74 8.05 -10.52
N TRP A 229 8.56 8.73 -9.72
CA TRP A 229 9.26 8.14 -8.59
C TRP A 229 8.89 8.81 -7.27
N VAL A 230 9.04 8.04 -6.19
CA VAL A 230 8.76 8.48 -4.81
C VAL A 230 10.04 8.59 -4.01
N SER A 231 10.24 9.74 -3.38
CA SER A 231 11.40 10.01 -2.52
C SER A 231 11.30 9.28 -1.18
N SER A 232 12.41 8.67 -0.75
CA SER A 232 12.60 8.12 0.60
C SER A 232 13.36 9.07 1.53
N LYS A 233 13.54 10.34 1.14
CA LYS A 233 14.26 11.34 1.96
C LYS A 233 13.50 11.61 3.26
N GLY A 234 14.22 11.58 4.38
CA GLY A 234 13.68 11.86 5.71
C GLY A 234 12.82 10.75 6.31
N LEU A 235 12.83 9.54 5.74
CA LEU A 235 12.19 8.37 6.36
C LEU A 235 13.15 7.72 7.35
N GLY A 236 12.62 7.18 8.46
CA GLY A 236 13.40 6.52 9.52
C GLY A 236 13.46 5.00 9.35
N TRP A 237 14.44 4.37 10.01
CA TRP A 237 14.60 2.91 10.06
C TRP A 237 13.68 2.27 11.08
N TYR A 238 13.28 1.03 10.82
CA TYR A 238 12.38 0.27 11.69
C TYR A 238 13.02 -0.14 13.04
N LYS A 239 14.25 -0.66 13.01
CA LYS A 239 14.97 -1.12 14.22
C LYS A 239 16.16 -0.24 14.52
N ASP A 240 17.12 -0.26 13.60
CA ASP A 240 18.38 0.47 13.67
C ASP A 240 18.89 0.75 12.24
N GLU A 241 20.00 1.45 12.13
CA GLU A 241 20.63 1.83 10.85
C GLU A 241 21.13 0.66 9.99
N THR A 242 21.16 -0.57 10.52
CA THR A 242 21.49 -1.78 9.76
C THR A 242 20.26 -2.46 9.18
N ASP A 243 19.06 -2.09 9.62
CA ASP A 243 17.80 -2.60 9.10
C ASP A 243 17.38 -1.79 7.85
N PRO A 244 17.11 -2.44 6.69
CA PRO A 244 16.70 -1.72 5.48
C PRO A 244 15.26 -1.19 5.51
N HIS A 245 14.44 -1.60 6.48
CA HIS A 245 13.01 -1.32 6.50
C HIS A 245 12.67 0.03 7.12
N PHE A 246 11.62 0.67 6.62
CA PHE A 246 11.09 1.92 7.17
C PHE A 246 10.27 1.68 8.44
N ASN A 247 10.34 2.62 9.39
CA ASN A 247 9.45 2.68 10.55
C ASN A 247 8.01 3.10 10.18
N THR A 248 7.14 3.19 11.19
CA THR A 248 5.72 3.50 11.03
C THR A 248 5.49 4.87 10.40
N GLU A 249 6.13 5.93 10.92
CA GLU A 249 6.03 7.28 10.36
C GLU A 249 6.57 7.33 8.93
N GLY A 250 7.66 6.61 8.68
CA GLY A 250 8.28 6.47 7.37
C GLY A 250 7.34 5.83 6.35
N GLN A 251 6.66 4.75 6.71
CA GLN A 251 5.70 4.06 5.83
C GLN A 251 4.47 4.93 5.52
N LEU A 252 3.94 5.65 6.51
CA LEU A 252 2.82 6.57 6.32
C LEU A 252 3.19 7.71 5.38
N LEU A 253 4.34 8.35 5.60
CA LEU A 253 4.84 9.42 4.74
C LEU A 253 5.17 8.92 3.33
N LEU A 254 5.76 7.73 3.22
CA LEU A 254 6.03 7.09 1.93
C LEU A 254 4.72 6.86 1.15
N GLY A 255 3.70 6.30 1.82
CA GLY A 255 2.36 6.09 1.24
C GLY A 255 1.73 7.39 0.74
N LYS A 256 1.75 8.46 1.55
CA LYS A 256 1.28 9.78 1.12
C LYS A 256 1.99 10.27 -0.15
N ARG A 257 3.32 10.13 -0.21
CA ARG A 257 4.09 10.52 -1.39
C ARG A 257 3.78 9.68 -2.63
N TYR A 258 3.43 8.39 -2.47
CA TYR A 258 2.89 7.59 -3.58
C TYR A 258 1.58 8.17 -4.10
N ALA A 259 0.67 8.58 -3.21
CA ALA A 259 -0.62 9.15 -3.59
C ALA A 259 -0.44 10.47 -4.35
N GLU A 260 0.39 11.38 -3.84
CA GLU A 260 0.76 12.64 -4.51
C GLU A 260 1.28 12.40 -5.93
N LYS A 261 1.99 11.29 -6.16
CA LYS A 261 2.55 10.93 -7.46
C LYS A 261 1.51 10.33 -8.40
N VAL A 262 0.63 9.47 -7.89
CA VAL A 262 -0.51 8.93 -8.65
C VAL A 262 -1.48 10.03 -9.07
N LEU A 263 -1.76 11.00 -8.20
CA LEU A 263 -2.72 12.09 -8.47
C LEU A 263 -2.31 12.97 -9.65
N LYS A 264 -1.03 13.04 -10.01
CA LYS A 264 -0.58 13.74 -11.24
C LYS A 264 -1.09 13.10 -12.54
N PHE A 265 -1.50 11.83 -12.47
CA PHE A 265 -2.06 11.09 -13.61
C PHE A 265 -3.59 11.11 -13.62
N TYR A 266 -4.23 11.70 -12.61
CA TYR A 266 -5.65 12.00 -12.64
C TYR A 266 -5.87 13.21 -13.55
N LYS A 267 -6.58 13.01 -14.66
CA LYS A 267 -7.10 14.12 -15.44
C LYS A 267 -8.32 14.67 -14.70
N HIS A 268 -8.28 15.96 -14.37
CA HIS A 268 -9.46 16.70 -13.91
C HIS A 268 -10.49 16.81 -15.03
#